data_AF-A0AAU5URQ2-F1
#
_entry.id   AF-A0AAU5URQ2-F1
#
_cell.length_a   1.000
_cell.length_b   1.000
_cell.length_c   1.000
_cell.angle_alpha   90.00
_cell.angle_beta   90.00
_cell.angle_gamma   90.00
#
_symmetry.space_group_name_H-M   'P 1'
#
loop_
_entity.id
_entity.type
_entity.pdbx_description
1 polymer ?
#
loop_
_entity_poly.entity_id
_entity_poly.type
_entity_poly.pdbx_seq_one_letter_code
_entity_poly.pdbx_strand_id
1 'polypeptide(L)'
;MDYRTFDAEYAQVLAAARSMDSATLASEVERLRGMVPLVEPRSDQSQAELLVNQLSEVLDMEQPPVSDAMAAAVRVHRQTRNAQGSSTERIAALRAGIDEIGRIADTVAETTERHQILALTESLGMQLEALESSPAANPDR
;
A
#
# COMPACT_ATOMS: atom_id res chain seq x y z
N MET A 1 15.42 -21.27 13.20
CA MET A 1 15.51 -19.79 13.14
C MET A 1 14.93 -19.23 14.41
N ASP A 2 15.38 -18.07 14.89
CA ASP A 2 14.75 -17.47 16.07
C ASP A 2 13.42 -16.78 15.70
N TYR A 3 12.58 -16.55 16.71
CA TYR A 3 11.31 -15.87 16.53
C TYR A 3 11.46 -14.46 15.92
N ARG A 4 12.54 -13.75 16.25
CA ARG A 4 12.80 -12.40 15.72
C ARG A 4 13.00 -12.40 14.20
N THR A 5 13.66 -13.42 13.68
CA THR A 5 13.85 -13.58 12.23
C THR A 5 12.51 -13.85 11.55
N PHE A 6 11.66 -14.70 12.13
CA PHE A 6 10.31 -14.93 11.63
C PHE A 6 9.45 -13.65 11.67
N ASP A 7 9.48 -12.92 12.78
CA ASP A 7 8.73 -11.67 12.96
C ASP A 7 9.14 -10.58 11.95
N ALA A 8 10.44 -10.50 11.63
CA ALA A 8 10.92 -9.59 10.59
C ALA A 8 10.39 -9.96 9.19
N GLU A 9 10.33 -11.24 8.85
CA GLU A 9 9.77 -11.74 7.59
C GLU A 9 8.26 -11.47 7.51
N TYR A 10 7.54 -11.74 8.60
CA TYR A 10 6.13 -11.41 8.74
C TYR A 10 5.87 -9.90 8.55
N ALA A 11 6.67 -9.04 9.21
CA ALA A 11 6.54 -7.59 9.12
C ALA A 11 6.80 -7.07 7.68
N GLN A 12 7.73 -7.67 6.95
CA GLN A 12 7.98 -7.34 5.55
C GLN A 12 6.77 -7.65 4.66
N VAL A 13 6.17 -8.84 4.84
CA VAL A 13 4.96 -9.22 4.10
C VAL A 13 3.82 -8.26 4.43
N LEU A 14 3.60 -7.93 5.71
CA LEU A 14 2.56 -7.00 6.13
C LEU A 14 2.75 -5.58 5.54
N ALA A 15 3.98 -5.08 5.50
CA ALA A 15 4.31 -3.79 4.92
C ALA A 15 4.03 -3.75 3.40
N ALA A 16 4.25 -4.88 2.71
CA ALA A 16 4.02 -5.01 1.28
C ALA A 16 2.59 -5.42 0.90
N ALA A 17 1.81 -5.99 1.83
CA ALA A 17 0.49 -6.60 1.60
C ALA A 17 -0.49 -5.66 0.90
N ARG A 18 -0.53 -4.37 1.28
CA ARG A 18 -1.38 -3.35 0.64
C ARG A 18 -1.10 -3.11 -0.84
N SER A 19 0.02 -3.62 -1.33
CA SER A 19 0.54 -3.42 -2.67
C SER A 19 0.59 -4.72 -3.50
N MET A 20 0.28 -5.86 -2.86
CA MET A 20 0.18 -7.16 -3.49
C MET A 20 -1.24 -7.41 -3.99
N ASP A 21 -1.37 -8.16 -5.09
CA ASP A 21 -2.66 -8.78 -5.42
C ASP A 21 -2.91 -9.98 -4.49
N SER A 22 -4.16 -10.46 -4.46
CA SER A 22 -4.59 -11.53 -3.57
C SER A 22 -3.81 -12.84 -3.79
N ALA A 23 -3.43 -13.15 -5.03
CA ALA A 23 -2.69 -14.38 -5.35
C ALA A 23 -1.23 -14.31 -4.83
N THR A 24 -0.60 -13.14 -4.95
CA THR A 24 0.73 -12.88 -4.43
C THR A 24 0.73 -12.91 -2.90
N LEU A 25 -0.25 -12.26 -2.26
CA LEU A 25 -0.39 -12.29 -0.81
C LEU A 25 -0.65 -13.71 -0.28
N ALA A 26 -1.49 -14.50 -0.96
CA ALA A 26 -1.71 -15.91 -0.62
C ALA A 26 -0.41 -16.74 -0.71
N SER A 27 0.42 -16.48 -1.71
CA SER A 27 1.72 -17.16 -1.86
C SER A 27 2.70 -16.80 -0.72
N GLU A 28 2.73 -15.54 -0.30
CA GLU A 28 3.54 -15.11 0.85
C GLU A 28 3.03 -15.68 2.18
N VAL A 29 1.71 -15.80 2.36
CA VAL A 29 1.11 -16.47 3.52
C VAL A 29 1.55 -17.95 3.60
N GLU A 30 1.52 -18.68 2.48
CA GLU A 30 2.00 -20.07 2.43
C GLU A 30 3.51 -20.17 2.70
N ARG A 31 4.30 -19.20 2.22
CA ARG A 31 5.73 -19.12 2.54
C ARG A 31 5.95 -18.96 4.05
N LEU A 32 5.27 -18.02 4.68
CA LEU A 32 5.36 -17.80 6.13
C LEU A 32 4.92 -19.04 6.91
N ARG A 33 3.85 -19.71 6.48
CA ARG A 33 3.36 -20.97 7.05
C ARG A 33 4.44 -22.07 7.02
N GLY A 34 5.18 -22.17 5.91
CA GLY A 34 6.31 -23.10 5.79
C GLY A 34 7.49 -22.79 6.72
N MET A 35 7.61 -21.55 7.21
CA MET A 35 8.70 -21.13 8.11
C MET A 35 8.39 -21.42 9.59
N VAL A 36 7.11 -21.46 9.98
CA VAL A 36 6.67 -21.75 11.36
C VAL A 36 7.37 -22.96 11.99
N PRO A 37 7.43 -24.17 11.36
CA PRO A 37 8.08 -25.33 11.97
C PRO A 37 9.60 -25.17 12.17
N LEU A 38 10.22 -24.19 11.50
CA LEU A 38 11.64 -23.88 11.61
C LEU A 38 11.93 -22.91 12.77
N VAL A 39 10.91 -22.33 13.41
CA VAL A 39 11.07 -21.41 14.54
C VAL A 39 11.50 -22.16 15.79
N GLU A 40 12.53 -21.64 16.44
CA GLU A 40 13.06 -22.11 17.71
C GLU A 40 13.14 -20.96 18.72
N PRO A 41 12.91 -21.22 20.02
CA PRO A 41 12.48 -22.50 20.60
C PRO A 41 11.06 -22.91 20.18
N ARG A 42 10.73 -24.19 20.31
CA ARG A 42 9.40 -24.73 19.92
C ARG A 42 8.23 -24.03 20.61
N SER A 43 8.45 -23.42 21.78
CA SER A 43 7.47 -22.59 22.49
C SER A 43 6.98 -21.39 21.67
N ASP A 44 7.77 -20.93 20.70
CA ASP A 44 7.49 -19.72 19.93
C ASP A 44 6.76 -20.04 18.61
N GLN A 45 6.63 -21.33 18.27
CA GLN A 45 5.94 -21.78 17.06
C GLN A 45 4.45 -21.46 17.11
N SER A 46 3.81 -21.57 18.28
CA SER A 46 2.39 -21.25 18.44
C SER A 46 2.11 -19.76 18.20
N GLN A 47 3.03 -18.88 18.59
CA GLN A 47 2.94 -17.45 18.33
C GLN A 47 3.13 -17.15 16.84
N ALA A 48 4.11 -17.79 16.19
CA ALA A 48 4.31 -17.68 14.75
C ALA A 48 3.09 -18.17 13.95
N GLU A 49 2.50 -19.30 14.37
CA GLU A 49 1.28 -19.85 13.77
C GLU A 49 0.08 -18.90 13.91
N LEU A 50 -0.09 -18.28 15.08
CA LEU A 50 -1.13 -17.28 15.32
C LEU A 50 -1.02 -16.11 14.33
N LEU A 51 0.19 -15.59 14.10
CA LEU A 51 0.42 -14.48 13.16
C LEU A 51 0.10 -14.86 11.72
N VAL A 52 0.49 -16.06 11.28
CA VAL A 52 0.13 -16.55 9.94
C VAL A 52 -1.37 -16.69 9.79
N ASN A 53 -2.06 -17.24 10.81
CA ASN A 53 -3.51 -17.43 10.76
C ASN A 53 -4.25 -16.10 10.69
N GLN A 54 -3.82 -15.07 11.42
CA GLN A 54 -4.40 -13.72 11.30
C GLN A 54 -4.27 -13.15 9.88
N LEU A 55 -3.14 -13.39 9.21
CA LEU A 55 -2.93 -12.95 7.84
C LEU A 55 -3.79 -13.76 6.84
N SER A 56 -4.00 -15.06 7.10
CA SER A 56 -4.95 -15.89 6.35
C SER A 56 -6.40 -15.41 6.52
N GLU A 57 -6.81 -15.06 7.74
CA GLU A 57 -8.16 -14.52 7.98
C GLU A 57 -8.40 -13.23 7.18
N VAL A 58 -7.40 -12.36 7.04
CA VAL A 58 -7.50 -11.15 6.20
C VAL A 58 -7.68 -11.48 4.71
N LEU A 59 -7.11 -12.59 4.23
CA LEU A 59 -7.35 -13.09 2.87
C LEU A 59 -8.75 -13.67 2.70
N ASP A 60 -9.25 -14.36 3.73
CA ASP A 60 -10.55 -15.03 3.72
C ASP A 60 -11.72 -14.07 4.01
N MET A 61 -11.44 -12.92 4.63
CA MET A 61 -12.40 -11.83 4.71
C MET A 61 -12.74 -11.36 3.30
N GLU A 62 -13.98 -11.62 2.87
CA GLU A 62 -14.57 -10.94 1.72
C GLU A 62 -14.43 -9.43 1.94
N GLN A 63 -13.40 -8.82 1.34
CA GLN A 63 -13.37 -7.38 1.23
C GLN A 63 -14.65 -7.02 0.47
N PRO A 64 -15.48 -6.10 0.98
CA PRO A 64 -16.63 -5.60 0.23
C PRO A 64 -16.14 -5.29 -1.17
N PRO A 65 -16.84 -5.75 -2.23
CA PRO A 65 -16.38 -5.54 -3.59
C PRO A 65 -16.14 -4.05 -3.77
N VAL A 66 -14.87 -3.69 -3.87
CA VAL A 66 -14.44 -2.32 -4.14
C VAL A 66 -14.96 -2.01 -5.53
N SER A 67 -15.67 -0.89 -5.71
CA SER A 67 -16.12 -0.54 -7.06
C SER A 67 -14.92 -0.44 -8.00
N ASP A 68 -15.18 -0.63 -9.29
CA ASP A 68 -14.15 -0.45 -10.31
C ASP A 68 -13.52 0.95 -10.26
N ALA A 69 -14.31 1.97 -9.88
CA ALA A 69 -13.85 3.34 -9.73
C ALA A 69 -12.89 3.49 -8.55
N MET A 70 -13.24 2.97 -7.37
CA MET A 70 -12.35 3.00 -6.21
C MET A 70 -11.07 2.19 -6.47
N ALA A 71 -11.18 1.01 -7.07
CA ALA A 71 -10.03 0.19 -7.43
C ALA A 71 -9.11 0.91 -8.45
N ALA A 72 -9.68 1.61 -9.43
CA ALA A 72 -8.93 2.44 -10.36
C ALA A 72 -8.21 3.60 -9.67
N ALA A 73 -8.90 4.32 -8.78
CA ALA A 73 -8.33 5.44 -8.04
C ALA A 73 -7.17 5.00 -7.13
N VAL A 74 -7.29 3.85 -6.45
CA VAL A 74 -6.21 3.27 -5.64
C VAL A 74 -4.99 2.91 -6.50
N ARG A 75 -5.19 2.37 -7.72
CA ARG A 75 -4.07 2.08 -8.63
C ARG A 75 -3.34 3.34 -9.05
N VAL A 76 -4.07 4.38 -9.45
CA VAL A 76 -3.49 5.69 -9.82
C VAL A 76 -2.74 6.28 -8.64
N HIS A 77 -3.37 6.34 -7.47
CA HIS A 77 -2.75 6.83 -6.23
C HIS A 77 -1.41 6.16 -5.94
N ARG A 78 -1.37 4.82 -6.00
CA ARG A 78 -0.17 4.04 -5.75
C ARG A 78 0.92 4.31 -6.78
N GLN A 79 0.58 4.36 -8.07
CA GLN A 79 1.53 4.62 -9.14
C GLN A 79 2.15 6.01 -8.98
N THR A 80 1.32 7.01 -8.71
CA THR A 80 1.73 8.41 -8.53
C THR A 80 2.61 8.59 -7.30
N ARG A 81 2.22 8.03 -6.15
CA ARG A 81 3.01 8.13 -4.90
C ARG A 81 4.42 7.57 -5.05
N ASN A 82 4.55 6.48 -5.81
CA ASN A 82 5.81 5.78 -6.02
C ASN A 82 6.59 6.26 -7.26
N ALA A 83 6.13 7.32 -7.92
CA ALA A 83 6.82 7.88 -9.08
C ALA A 83 8.27 8.24 -8.73
N GLN A 84 9.19 7.68 -9.52
CA GLN A 84 10.63 7.95 -9.44
C GLN A 84 11.02 8.98 -10.49
N GLY A 85 12.19 9.57 -10.34
CA GLY A 85 12.73 10.57 -11.27
C GLY A 85 13.14 11.87 -10.57
N SER A 86 13.45 12.88 -11.37
CA SER A 86 13.76 14.23 -10.91
C SER A 86 12.56 14.86 -10.18
N SER A 87 12.82 15.91 -9.38
CA SER A 87 11.75 16.65 -8.70
C SER A 87 10.67 17.15 -9.69
N THR A 88 11.07 17.63 -10.86
CA THR A 88 10.14 18.09 -11.91
C THR A 88 9.26 16.97 -12.45
N GLU A 89 9.84 15.80 -12.75
CA GLU A 89 9.08 14.62 -13.21
C GLU A 89 8.12 14.11 -12.14
N ARG A 90 8.55 14.11 -10.87
CA ARG A 90 7.71 13.69 -9.74
C ARG A 90 6.56 14.67 -9.49
N ILE A 91 6.81 15.98 -9.58
CA ILE A 91 5.76 17.02 -9.51
C ILE A 91 4.75 16.85 -10.65
N ALA A 92 5.22 16.62 -11.88
CA ALA A 92 4.33 16.37 -13.01
C ALA A 92 3.47 15.11 -12.82
N ALA A 93 4.08 14.02 -12.33
CA ALA A 93 3.37 12.79 -12.02
C ALA A 93 2.32 12.97 -10.90
N LEU A 94 2.65 13.74 -9.85
CA LEU A 94 1.73 14.05 -8.76
C LEU A 94 0.50 14.82 -9.25
N ARG A 95 0.71 15.87 -10.04
CA ARG A 95 -0.38 16.65 -10.63
C ARG A 95 -1.27 15.80 -11.54
N ALA A 96 -0.67 15.03 -12.44
CA ALA A 96 -1.40 14.15 -13.33
C ALA A 96 -2.21 13.08 -12.57
N GLY A 97 -1.65 12.54 -11.47
CA GLY A 97 -2.34 11.57 -10.63
C GLY A 97 -3.54 12.15 -9.87
N ILE A 98 -3.40 13.37 -9.35
CA ILE A 98 -4.51 14.08 -8.69
C ILE A 98 -5.65 14.34 -9.68
N ASP A 99 -5.32 14.82 -10.88
CA ASP A 99 -6.31 15.09 -11.94
C ASP A 99 -7.02 13.81 -12.40
N GLU A 100 -6.30 12.70 -12.53
CA GLU A 100 -6.88 11.41 -12.89
C GLU A 100 -7.82 10.87 -11.80
N ILE A 101 -7.43 10.94 -10.52
CA ILE A 101 -8.30 10.55 -9.41
C ILE A 101 -9.56 11.41 -9.37
N GLY A 102 -9.43 12.72 -9.63
CA GLY A 102 -10.58 13.63 -9.76
C GLY A 102 -11.54 13.20 -10.88
N ARG A 103 -11.01 12.87 -12.07
CA ARG A 103 -11.82 12.36 -13.19
C ARG A 103 -12.52 11.05 -12.85
N ILE A 104 -11.87 10.14 -12.13
CA ILE A 104 -12.49 8.89 -11.67
C ILE A 104 -13.63 9.21 -10.70
N ALA A 105 -13.41 10.10 -9.73
CA ALA A 105 -14.44 10.51 -8.76
C ALA A 105 -15.68 11.10 -9.44
N ASP A 106 -15.51 11.84 -10.54
CA ASP A 106 -16.61 12.44 -11.29
C ASP A 106 -17.48 11.41 -12.03
N THR A 107 -17.00 10.18 -12.22
CA THR A 107 -17.80 9.07 -12.76
C THR A 107 -18.69 8.39 -11.71
N VAL A 108 -18.48 8.68 -10.42
CA VAL A 108 -19.16 8.03 -9.31
C VAL A 108 -20.37 8.85 -8.88
N ALA A 109 -21.56 8.26 -8.99
CA ALA A 109 -22.81 8.91 -8.59
C ALA A 109 -23.01 8.93 -7.06
N GLU A 110 -22.47 7.95 -6.34
CA GLU A 110 -22.60 7.87 -4.89
C GLU A 110 -21.69 8.88 -4.19
N THR A 111 -22.28 9.79 -3.41
CA THR A 111 -21.55 10.86 -2.72
C THR A 111 -20.48 10.33 -1.74
N THR A 112 -20.77 9.26 -1.01
CA THR A 112 -19.83 8.69 -0.02
C THR A 112 -18.59 8.14 -0.71
N GLU A 113 -18.77 7.30 -1.72
CA GLU A 113 -17.68 6.72 -2.48
C GLU A 113 -16.88 7.79 -3.24
N ARG A 114 -17.57 8.76 -3.85
CA ARG A 114 -16.92 9.91 -4.49
C ARG A 114 -16.00 10.66 -3.52
N HIS A 115 -16.46 10.92 -2.29
CA HIS A 115 -15.62 11.56 -1.27
C HIS A 115 -14.44 10.68 -0.87
N GLN A 116 -14.64 9.37 -0.71
CA GLN A 116 -13.55 8.44 -0.39
C GLN A 116 -12.48 8.41 -1.50
N ILE A 117 -12.90 8.45 -2.77
CA ILE A 117 -11.98 8.52 -3.93
C ILE A 117 -11.20 9.83 -3.89
N LEU A 118 -11.88 10.97 -3.67
CA LEU A 118 -11.22 12.29 -3.60
C LEU A 118 -10.24 12.38 -2.41
N ALA A 119 -10.53 11.73 -1.28
CA ALA A 119 -9.65 11.70 -0.11
C ALA A 119 -8.27 11.10 -0.42
N LEU A 120 -8.15 10.23 -1.44
CA LEU A 120 -6.86 9.70 -1.88
C LEU A 120 -5.91 10.80 -2.37
N THR A 121 -6.44 11.91 -2.90
CA THR A 121 -5.65 13.03 -3.40
C THR A 121 -4.94 13.81 -2.28
N GLU A 122 -5.43 13.78 -1.04
CA GLU A 122 -4.89 14.59 0.07
C GLU A 122 -3.41 14.29 0.32
N SER A 123 -3.06 13.00 0.41
CA SER A 123 -1.66 12.58 0.60
C SER A 123 -0.74 12.93 -0.57
N LEU A 124 -1.28 12.96 -1.80
CA LEU A 124 -0.54 13.37 -2.99
C LEU A 124 -0.33 14.89 -3.01
N GLY A 125 -1.34 15.65 -2.60
CA GLY A 125 -1.28 17.11 -2.44
C GLY A 125 -0.21 17.52 -1.43
N MET A 126 -0.17 16.88 -0.26
CA MET A 126 0.89 17.13 0.73
C MET A 126 2.29 16.82 0.19
N GLN A 127 2.44 15.74 -0.59
CA GLN A 127 3.72 15.40 -1.22
C GLN A 127 4.12 16.40 -2.31
N LEU A 128 3.16 16.90 -3.08
CA LEU A 128 3.35 17.95 -4.08
C LEU A 128 3.82 19.25 -3.41
N GLU A 129 3.12 19.71 -2.38
CA GLU A 129 3.48 20.91 -1.60
C GLU A 129 4.88 20.79 -0.99
N ALA A 130 5.24 19.62 -0.46
CA ALA A 130 6.56 19.36 0.10
C ALA A 130 7.67 19.43 -0.95
N LEU A 131 7.43 18.96 -2.18
CA LEU A 131 8.39 19.04 -3.29
C LEU A 131 8.51 20.47 -3.83
N GLU A 132 7.41 21.21 -3.90
CA GLU A 132 7.38 22.60 -4.36
C GLU A 132 7.99 23.57 -3.34
N SER A 133 7.87 23.26 -2.05
CA SER A 133 8.45 24.05 -0.95
C SER A 133 9.90 23.69 -0.63
N SER A 134 10.42 22.58 -1.18
CA SER A 134 11.81 22.17 -0.96
C SER A 134 12.76 23.10 -1.73
N PRO A 135 13.76 23.73 -1.07
CA PRO A 135 14.70 24.63 -1.72
C PRO A 135 15.75 23.84 -2.51
N ALA A 136 15.34 23.21 -3.60
CA ALA A 136 16.23 22.73 -4.65
C ALA A 136 16.26 23.73 -5.82
N ALA A 137 16.44 25.02 -5.50
CA ALA A 137 16.72 26.08 -6.47
C ALA A 137 17.23 27.34 -5.72
N ASN A 138 18.43 27.28 -5.15
CA ASN A 138 19.25 28.48 -4.98
C ASN A 138 20.73 28.07 -5.04
N PRO A 139 21.36 28.09 -6.23
CA PRO A 139 22.81 28.01 -6.32
C PRO A 139 23.53 29.33 -5.95
N ASP A 140 22.80 30.40 -5.60
CA ASP A 140 23.39 31.73 -5.30
C ASP A 140 22.88 32.35 -3.99
N ARG A 141 23.34 31.83 -2.84
CA ARG A 141 23.44 32.62 -1.60
C ARG A 141 24.64 32.22 -0.75
#